data_AF-A0A1N7GHN9-F1
#
_entry.id   AF-A0A1N7GHN9-F1
#
_cell.length_a   1.000
_cell.length_b   1.000
_cell.length_c   1.000
_cell.angle_alpha   90.00
_cell.angle_beta   90.00
_cell.angle_gamma   90.00
#
_symmetry.space_group_name_H-M   'P 1'
#
loop_
_entity.id
_entity.type
_entity.pdbx_description
1 polymer ?
#
loop_
_entity_poly.entity_id
_entity_poly.type
_entity_poly.pdbx_seq_one_letter_code
_entity_poly.pdbx_strand_id
1 'polypeptide(L)' 'MTERYSPEPEALRLNDAQVEALERICARYGVEYDPGHYFIYPPGSVMMSGYAEGWVGGTDYAHRTLYIGVSPDGRISS' A
#
# COMPACT_ATOMS: atom_id res chain seq x y z
N MET A 1 -19.50 19.23 16.59
CA MET A 1 -18.55 19.62 15.54
C MET A 1 -17.64 18.42 15.32
N THR A 2 -17.79 17.71 14.21
CA THR A 2 -16.80 16.72 13.79
C THR A 2 -15.74 17.48 13.01
N GLU A 3 -14.57 17.71 13.64
CA GLU A 3 -13.38 18.15 12.91
C GLU A 3 -13.14 17.18 11.75
N ARG A 4 -13.17 17.70 10.53
CA ARG A 4 -12.80 16.92 9.35
C ARG A 4 -11.30 16.71 9.43
N TYR A 5 -10.87 15.54 9.90
CA TYR A 5 -9.49 15.11 9.80
C TYR A 5 -9.07 15.19 8.32
N SER A 6 -8.20 16.16 8.00
CA SER A 6 -7.40 16.13 6.78
C SER A 6 -6.06 15.52 7.18
N PRO A 7 -5.72 14.32 6.71
CA PRO A 7 -4.37 13.80 6.92
C PRO A 7 -3.37 14.75 6.26
N GLU A 8 -2.26 15.02 6.94
CA GLU A 8 -1.12 15.69 6.32
C GLU A 8 -0.67 14.87 5.09
N PRO A 9 -0.23 15.51 3.98
CA PRO A 9 0.16 14.81 2.75
C PRO A 9 1.22 13.71 2.96
N GLU A 10 2.04 13.86 4.00
CA GLU A 10 3.08 12.93 4.41
C GLU A 10 2.51 11.63 5.02
N ALA A 11 1.33 11.71 5.62
CA ALA A 11 0.61 10.55 6.17
C ALA A 11 -0.04 9.68 5.07
N LEU A 12 -0.03 10.16 3.82
CA LEU A 12 -0.54 9.45 2.63
C LEU A 12 0.61 9.05 1.69
N ARG A 13 1.77 8.70 2.25
CA ARG A 13 2.94 8.20 1.51
C ARG A 13 3.42 6.88 2.09
N LEU A 14 3.94 6.03 1.20
CA LEU A 14 4.57 4.77 1.60
C LEU A 14 5.80 5.11 2.42
N ASN A 15 5.95 4.45 3.57
CA ASN A 15 7.19 4.51 4.32
C ASN A 15 8.20 3.50 3.77
N ASP A 16 9.47 3.62 4.20
CA ASP A 16 10.56 2.79 3.69
C ASP A 16 10.31 1.27 3.87
N ALA A 17 9.71 0.87 4.99
CA ALA A 17 9.42 -0.55 5.26
C ALA A 17 8.34 -1.10 4.32
N GLN A 18 7.33 -0.29 3.99
CA GLN A 18 6.31 -0.62 3.00
C GLN A 18 6.91 -0.67 1.60
N VAL A 19 7.75 0.29 1.22
CA VAL A 19 8.43 0.31 -0.07
C VAL A 19 9.27 -0.96 -0.24
N GLU A 20 10.12 -1.30 0.74
CA GLU A 20 10.97 -2.50 0.69
C GLU A 20 10.14 -3.78 0.53
N ALA A 21 9.04 -3.89 1.28
CA ALA A 21 8.15 -5.05 1.20
C ALA A 21 7.48 -5.17 -0.19
N LEU A 22 7.03 -4.05 -0.75
CA LEU A 22 6.37 -3.97 -2.05
C LEU A 22 7.34 -4.22 -3.21
N GLU A 23 8.56 -3.68 -3.15
CA GLU A 23 9.61 -3.98 -4.13
C GLU A 23 9.96 -5.47 -4.12
N ARG A 24 10.14 -6.06 -2.94
CA ARG A 24 10.46 -7.49 -2.80
C ARG A 24 9.38 -8.39 -3.36
N ILE A 25 8.10 -8.09 -3.10
CA ILE A 25 7.00 -8.92 -3.60
C ILE A 25 6.80 -8.74 -5.10
N CYS A 26 6.92 -7.52 -5.63
CA CYS A 26 6.92 -7.27 -7.08
C CYS A 26 8.05 -8.05 -7.78
N ALA A 27 9.27 -7.97 -7.26
CA ALA A 27 10.42 -8.71 -7.78
C ALA A 27 10.20 -10.24 -7.74
N ARG A 28 9.59 -10.76 -6.68
CA ARG A 28 9.25 -12.20 -6.57
C ARG A 28 8.30 -12.67 -7.66
N TYR A 29 7.36 -11.83 -8.08
CA TYR A 29 6.41 -12.14 -9.15
C TYR A 29 6.87 -11.68 -10.54
N GLY A 30 8.05 -11.07 -10.65
CA GLY A 30 8.60 -10.61 -11.92
C GLY A 30 7.82 -9.43 -12.53
N VAL A 31 7.21 -8.59 -11.69
CA VAL A 31 6.47 -7.39 -12.12
C VAL A 31 7.19 -6.12 -11.66
N GLU A 32 6.96 -5.02 -12.37
CA GLU A 32 7.51 -3.71 -12.01
C GLU A 32 6.82 -3.17 -10.74
N TYR A 33 7.61 -2.58 -9.86
CA TYR A 33 7.09 -1.84 -8.71
C TYR A 33 6.69 -0.43 -9.14
N ASP A 34 5.43 -0.08 -8.90
CA ASP A 34 4.92 1.28 -9.07
C ASP A 34 4.14 1.67 -7.79
N PRO A 35 4.57 2.72 -7.06
CA PRO A 35 3.85 3.19 -5.87
C PRO A 35 2.42 3.63 -6.16
N GLY A 36 2.10 4.05 -7.40
CA GLY A 36 0.77 4.45 -7.83
C GLY A 36 -0.26 3.31 -7.83
N HIS A 37 0.19 2.06 -7.78
CA HIS A 37 -0.70 0.89 -7.68
C HIS A 37 -1.25 0.64 -6.28
N TYR A 38 -0.76 1.35 -5.27
CA TYR A 38 -1.08 1.09 -3.87
C TYR A 38 -1.82 2.27 -3.24
N PHE A 39 -2.99 1.97 -2.68
CA PHE A 39 -3.78 2.91 -1.89
C PHE A 39 -3.32 2.89 -0.43
N ILE A 40 -3.12 4.06 0.16
CA ILE A 40 -2.66 4.18 1.54
C ILE A 40 -3.80 4.65 2.41
N TYR A 41 -4.14 3.83 3.40
CA TYR A 41 -5.13 4.16 4.39
C TYR A 41 -4.57 5.22 5.33
N PRO A 42 -5.27 6.35 5.53
CA PRO A 42 -4.82 7.37 6.46
C PRO A 42 -4.69 6.82 7.89
N PRO A 43 -3.78 7.36 8.72
CA PRO A 43 -3.58 6.93 10.12
C PRO A 43 -4.82 7.02 11.02
N GLY A 44 -5.85 7.79 10.63
CA GLY A 44 -7.15 7.86 11.30
C GLY A 44 -8.19 6.83 10.84
N SER A 45 -7.85 5.92 9.91
CA SER A 45 -8.78 4.91 9.41
C SER A 45 -9.20 3.95 10.52
N VAL A 46 -10.51 3.68 10.63
CA VAL A 46 -11.06 2.74 11.62
C VAL A 46 -10.52 1.32 11.43
N MET A 47 -10.24 0.96 10.18
CA MET A 47 -9.62 -0.31 9.80
C MET A 47 -8.41 -0.02 8.92
N MET A 48 -7.39 -0.89 9.01
CA MET A 48 -6.20 -0.82 8.16
C MET A 48 -5.44 0.52 8.26
N SER A 49 -5.47 1.18 9.42
CA SER A 49 -4.77 2.44 9.66
C SER A 49 -3.29 2.36 9.25
N GLY A 50 -2.90 3.22 8.31
CA GLY A 50 -1.53 3.29 7.78
C GLY A 50 -1.12 2.15 6.84
N TYR A 51 -2.01 1.21 6.52
CA TYR A 51 -1.70 0.14 5.56
C TYR A 51 -1.67 0.69 4.15
N ALA A 52 -0.84 0.05 3.32
CA ALA A 52 -0.87 0.19 1.87
C ALA A 52 -1.51 -1.05 1.26
N GLU A 53 -2.54 -0.89 0.44
CA GLU A 53 -3.21 -2.01 -0.23
C GLU A 53 -3.22 -1.85 -1.74
N GLY A 54 -3.05 -2.95 -2.46
CA GLY A 54 -3.06 -2.92 -3.92
C GLY A 54 -2.78 -4.25 -4.56
N TRP A 55 -2.89 -4.26 -5.89
CA TRP A 55 -2.55 -5.42 -6.70
C TRP A 55 -1.06 -5.38 -7.07
N VAL A 56 -0.35 -6.46 -6.78
CA VAL A 56 1.00 -6.69 -7.29
C VAL A 56 0.93 -6.83 -8.82
N GLY A 57 1.59 -5.93 -9.54
CA GLY A 57 1.49 -5.83 -11.01
C GLY A 57 0.41 -4.85 -11.52
N GLY A 58 -0.24 -4.11 -10.62
CA GLY A 58 -1.19 -3.06 -10.98
C GLY A 58 -2.63 -3.55 -11.18
N THR A 59 -3.49 -2.67 -11.67
CA THR A 59 -4.94 -2.94 -11.79
C THR A 59 -5.34 -3.67 -13.07
N ASP A 60 -4.41 -3.84 -14.02
CA ASP A 60 -4.67 -4.58 -15.25
C ASP A 60 -4.91 -6.06 -14.93
N TYR A 61 -6.09 -6.56 -15.33
CA TYR A 61 -6.47 -7.96 -15.15
C TYR A 61 -5.51 -8.94 -15.82
N ALA A 62 -4.80 -8.54 -16.87
CA ALA A 62 -3.83 -9.40 -17.55
C ALA A 62 -2.50 -9.56 -16.79
N HIS A 63 -2.18 -8.62 -15.88
CA HIS A 63 -0.86 -8.51 -15.25
C HIS A 63 -0.90 -8.51 -13.71
N ARG A 64 -2.08 -8.32 -13.11
CA ARG A 64 -2.25 -8.38 -11.66
C ARG A 64 -2.10 -9.81 -11.14
N THR A 65 -1.32 -9.98 -10.07
CA THR A 65 -0.96 -11.30 -9.55
C THR A 65 -1.64 -11.60 -8.21
N LEU A 66 -1.49 -10.71 -7.24
CA LEU A 66 -1.97 -10.89 -5.87
C LEU A 66 -2.44 -9.56 -5.30
N TYR A 67 -3.58 -9.54 -4.63
CA TYR A 67 -4.00 -8.39 -3.83
C TYR A 67 -3.38 -8.52 -2.45
N ILE A 68 -2.70 -7.48 -2.00
CA ILE A 68 -2.01 -7.49 -0.71
C ILE A 68 -2.30 -6.23 0.08
N GLY A 69 -2.23 -6.36 1.40
CA GLY A 69 -2.07 -5.25 2.33
C GLY A 69 -0.70 -5.31 3.00
N VAL A 70 -0.03 -4.16 3.11
CA VAL A 70 1.27 -4.01 3.77
C VAL A 70 1.11 -3.05 4.94
N SER A 71 1.35 -3.56 6.14
CA SER A 71 1.30 -2.77 7.37
C SER A 71 2.42 -1.71 7.41
N PRO A 72 2.30 -0.70 8.29
CA PRO A 72 3.35 0.31 8.47
C PRO A 72 4.74 -0.26 8.84
N ASP A 73 4.81 -1.47 9.43
CA ASP A 73 6.07 -2.17 9.75
C ASP A 73 6.54 -3.13 8.65
N GLY A 74 5.93 -3.10 7.46
CA GLY A 74 6.36 -3.88 6.29
C GLY A 74 5.87 -5.33 6.24
N ARG A 75 4.91 -5.73 7.09
CA ARG A 75 4.33 -7.08 7.06
C ARG A 75 3.29 -7.18 5.96
N ILE A 76 3.44 -8.19 5.11
CA ILE A 76 2.53 -8.48 4.01
C ILE A 76 1.42 -9.40 4.49
N SER A 77 0.17 -9.04 4.19
CA SER A 77 -1.03 -9.88 4.30
C SER A 77 -1.68 -10.00 2.91
N SER A 78 -2.23 -11.16 2.57
CA SER A 78 -2.84 -11.45 1.26
C SER A 78 -4.07 -12.33 1.39
#